data_AF-A0A848INT1-F1
#
_entry.id   AF-A0A848INT1-F1
#
_cell.length_a   1.000
_cell.length_b   1.000
_cell.length_c   1.000
_cell.angle_alpha   90.00
_cell.angle_beta   90.00
_cell.angle_gamma   90.00
#
_symmetry.space_group_name_H-M   'P 1'
#
loop_
_entity.id
_entity.type
_entity.pdbx_description
1 polymer ?
#
loop_
_entity_poly.entity_id
_entity_poly.type
_entity_poly.pdbx_seq_one_letter_code
_entity_poly.pdbx_strand_id
1 'polypeptide(L)'
;MERVAALARGPLVTEDDLAFLSTPRASAGEIPTALLDLPLPQAIEWLERAAIERALQQTVGNRAEAARRLGISRQSLYTKMAAYKLG
;
A
#
# COMPACT_ATOMS: atom_id res chain seq x y z
N MET A 1 -1.19 20.15 -22.82
CA MET A 1 -0.11 19.25 -23.29
C MET A 1 1.22 19.88 -22.89
N GLU A 2 1.57 19.86 -21.62
CA GLU A 2 2.79 20.51 -21.12
C GLU A 2 3.37 19.63 -20.03
N ARG A 3 4.50 18.95 -20.31
CA ARG A 3 5.50 18.39 -19.36
C ARG A 3 6.33 17.22 -19.96
N VAL A 4 6.95 17.39 -21.14
CA VAL A 4 7.84 16.32 -21.70
C VAL A 4 9.20 16.83 -22.20
N ALA A 5 9.56 18.11 -22.05
CA ALA A 5 10.77 18.65 -22.68
C ALA A 5 12.04 18.71 -21.80
N ALA A 6 12.03 18.23 -20.56
CA ALA A 6 13.11 18.58 -19.61
C ALA A 6 14.18 17.51 -19.33
N LEU A 7 14.14 16.32 -19.95
CA LEU A 7 15.05 15.22 -19.57
C LEU A 7 15.75 14.47 -20.71
N ALA A 8 15.64 14.90 -21.97
CA ALA A 8 16.40 14.25 -23.05
C ALA A 8 17.82 14.86 -23.15
N ARG A 9 18.86 14.05 -22.93
CA ARG A 9 20.27 14.45 -23.22
C ARG A 9 20.66 14.22 -24.69
N GLY A 10 19.71 13.96 -25.58
CA GLY A 10 19.95 13.76 -27.01
C GLY A 10 18.66 13.68 -27.85
N PRO A 11 18.76 13.68 -29.19
CA PRO A 11 17.62 13.74 -30.12
C PRO A 11 16.91 12.39 -30.35
N LEU A 12 17.41 11.29 -29.79
CA LEU A 12 16.84 9.95 -29.91
C LEU A 12 16.74 9.34 -28.51
N VAL A 13 15.54 8.90 -28.14
CA VAL A 13 15.30 8.15 -26.89
C VAL A 13 15.79 6.72 -27.12
N THR A 14 16.76 6.29 -26.32
CA THR A 14 17.29 4.92 -26.34
C THR A 14 16.67 4.08 -25.22
N GLU A 15 16.85 2.75 -25.28
CA GLU A 15 16.32 1.83 -24.26
C GLU A 15 16.90 2.13 -22.86
N ASP A 16 18.13 2.66 -22.79
CA ASP A 16 18.80 3.09 -21.55
C ASP A 16 18.09 4.30 -20.90
N ASP A 17 17.54 5.21 -21.72
CA ASP A 17 16.74 6.35 -21.25
C ASP A 17 15.41 5.93 -20.62
N LEU A 18 14.93 4.71 -20.90
CA LEU A 18 13.70 4.14 -20.33
C LEU A 18 13.94 3.16 -19.18
N ALA A 19 15.21 2.88 -18.82
CA ALA A 19 15.55 1.92 -17.77
C ALA A 19 14.94 2.27 -16.39
N PHE A 20 14.61 3.55 -16.14
CA PHE A 20 13.90 3.99 -14.94
C PHE A 20 12.43 3.49 -14.87
N LEU A 21 11.82 3.12 -16.01
CA LEU A 21 10.51 2.47 -16.07
C LEU A 21 10.59 0.96 -15.78
N SER A 22 11.75 0.35 -16.05
CA SER A 22 12.03 -1.07 -15.80
C SER A 22 12.49 -1.33 -14.37
N THR A 23 12.85 -0.29 -13.62
CA THR A 23 12.90 -0.41 -12.16
C THR A 23 11.48 -0.77 -11.73
N PRO A 24 11.25 -1.91 -11.04
CA PRO A 24 9.94 -2.21 -10.50
C PRO A 24 9.67 -1.12 -9.47
N ARG A 25 9.03 -0.05 -9.92
CA ARG A 25 8.38 0.91 -9.06
C ARG A 25 7.31 0.06 -8.41
N ALA A 26 7.57 -0.39 -7.18
CA ALA A 26 6.62 -1.19 -6.42
C ALA A 26 5.27 -0.51 -6.59
N SER A 27 4.41 -1.12 -7.40
CA SER A 27 3.13 -0.55 -7.77
C SER A 27 2.40 -0.40 -6.46
N ALA A 28 2.29 0.83 -5.96
CA ALA A 28 1.57 1.12 -4.74
C ALA A 28 0.08 0.85 -5.02
N GLY A 29 -0.33 -0.42 -4.94
CA GLY A 29 -1.64 -0.88 -5.37
C GLY A 29 -1.72 -2.32 -5.89
N GLU A 30 -0.61 -3.01 -6.17
CA GLU A 30 -0.67 -4.43 -6.55
C GLU A 30 -0.74 -5.32 -5.32
N ILE A 31 -1.75 -6.20 -5.27
CA ILE A 31 -1.82 -7.28 -4.29
C ILE A 31 -0.65 -8.23 -4.59
N PRO A 32 0.26 -8.50 -3.64
CA PRO A 32 1.32 -9.49 -3.84
C PRO A 32 0.73 -10.83 -4.30
N THR A 33 1.20 -11.38 -5.43
CA THR A 33 0.69 -12.66 -5.97
C THR A 33 0.81 -13.79 -4.94
N ALA A 34 1.82 -13.76 -4.08
CA ALA A 34 2.01 -14.70 -2.99
C ALA A 34 0.81 -14.79 -2.01
N LEU A 35 -0.02 -13.74 -1.89
CA LEU A 35 -1.25 -13.80 -1.09
C LEU A 35 -2.32 -14.70 -1.69
N LEU A 36 -2.34 -14.84 -3.02
CA LEU A 36 -3.31 -15.69 -3.71
C LEU A 36 -3.00 -17.17 -3.53
N ASP A 37 -1.75 -17.51 -3.21
CA ASP A 37 -1.30 -18.87 -2.92
C ASP A 37 -1.52 -19.27 -1.45
N LEU A 38 -1.85 -18.32 -0.57
CA LEU A 38 -2.11 -18.59 0.84
C LEU A 38 -3.53 -19.13 1.07
N PRO A 39 -3.73 -19.93 2.14
CA PRO A 39 -5.08 -20.21 2.62
C PRO A 39 -5.84 -18.91 2.89
N LEU A 40 -7.10 -18.86 2.47
CA LEU A 40 -7.93 -17.67 2.56
C LEU A 40 -7.91 -16.97 3.94
N PRO A 41 -7.96 -17.68 5.09
CA PRO A 41 -7.87 -17.03 6.40
C PRO A 41 -6.56 -16.25 6.61
N GLN A 42 -5.44 -16.75 6.11
CA GLN A 42 -4.13 -16.09 6.24
C GLN A 42 -4.04 -14.87 5.32
N ALA A 43 -4.59 -14.97 4.10
CA ALA A 43 -4.64 -13.85 3.17
C ALA A 43 -5.50 -12.69 3.73
N ILE A 44 -6.65 -13.02 4.33
CA ILE A 44 -7.51 -12.05 5.01
C ILE A 44 -6.75 -11.41 6.18
N GLU A 45 -6.11 -12.20 7.04
CA GLU A 45 -5.35 -11.67 8.17
C GLU A 45 -4.25 -10.69 7.73
N TRP A 46 -3.51 -11.02 6.68
CA TRP A 46 -2.51 -10.12 6.13
C TRP A 46 -3.12 -8.81 5.63
N LEU A 47 -4.23 -8.90 4.88
CA LEU A 47 -4.94 -7.73 4.36
C LEU A 47 -5.46 -6.85 5.50
N GLU A 48 -6.03 -7.46 6.54
CA GLU A 48 -6.54 -6.74 7.71
C GLU A 48 -5.42 -6.00 8.44
N ARG A 49 -4.27 -6.65 8.66
CA ARG A 49 -3.08 -6.00 9.26
C ARG A 49 -2.63 -4.79 8.44
N ALA A 50 -2.42 -4.99 7.14
CA ALA A 50 -1.96 -3.93 6.25
C ALA A 50 -2.95 -2.74 6.19
N ALA A 51 -4.26 -3.03 6.16
CA ALA A 51 -5.29 -2.00 6.18
C ALA A 51 -5.29 -1.20 7.49
N ILE A 52 -5.16 -1.87 8.63
CA ILE A 52 -5.11 -1.22 9.95
C ILE A 52 -3.87 -0.34 10.08
N GLU A 53 -2.69 -0.83 9.72
CA GLU A 53 -1.44 -0.07 9.76
C GLU A 53 -1.52 1.18 8.88
N ARG A 54 -2.00 1.02 7.64
CA ARG A 54 -2.19 2.15 6.72
C ARG A 54 -3.16 3.18 7.27
N ALA A 55 -4.29 2.74 7.85
CA ALA A 55 -5.26 3.64 8.44
C ALA A 55 -4.66 4.42 9.62
N LEU A 56 -3.90 3.75 10.51
CA LEU A 56 -3.22 4.40 11.63
C LEU A 56 -2.17 5.41 11.16
N GLN A 57 -1.38 5.08 10.14
CA GLN A 57 -0.41 6.01 9.56
C GLN A 57 -1.09 7.25 8.97
N GLN A 58 -2.17 7.07 8.20
CA GLN A 58 -2.92 8.16 7.59
C GLN A 58 -3.63 9.06 8.60
N THR A 59 -3.92 8.56 9.81
CA THR A 59 -4.59 9.31 10.87
C THR A 59 -3.65 9.71 12.00
N VAL A 60 -2.33 9.55 11.80
CA VAL A 60 -1.30 9.90 12.80
C VAL A 60 -1.59 9.25 14.15
N GLY A 61 -2.00 7.98 14.14
CA GLY A 61 -2.32 7.19 15.32
C GLY A 61 -3.70 7.49 15.94
N ASN A 62 -4.53 8.36 15.34
CA ASN A 62 -5.89 8.55 15.81
C ASN A 62 -6.75 7.31 15.51
N ARG A 63 -6.88 6.43 16.51
CA ARG A 63 -7.60 5.16 16.43
C ARG A 63 -9.09 5.32 16.13
N ALA A 64 -9.71 6.39 16.64
CA ALA A 64 -11.12 6.64 16.39
C ALA A 64 -11.38 6.99 14.91
N GLU A 65 -10.52 7.84 14.34
CA GLU A 65 -10.58 8.19 12.92
C GLU A 65 -10.16 7.03 12.03
N ALA A 66 -9.18 6.22 12.45
CA ALA A 66 -8.77 5.01 11.72
C ALA A 66 -9.92 4.00 11.63
N ALA A 67 -10.61 3.74 12.75
CA ALA A 67 -11.80 2.86 12.77
C ALA A 67 -12.90 3.38 11.83
N ARG A 68 -13.16 4.70 11.86
CA ARG A 68 -14.14 5.36 10.98
C ARG A 68 -13.78 5.17 9.50
N ARG A 69 -12.50 5.34 9.13
CA ARG A 69 -12.01 5.14 7.76
C ARG A 69 -12.09 3.69 7.30
N LEU A 70 -11.85 2.75 8.21
CA LEU A 70 -11.97 1.32 7.95
C LEU A 70 -13.43 0.83 7.92
N GLY A 71 -14.40 1.67 8.31
CA GLY A 71 -15.81 1.30 8.36
C GLY A 71 -16.16 0.30 9.47
N ILE A 72 -15.34 0.22 10.53
CA ILE A 72 -15.53 -0.70 11.65
C ILE A 72 -15.75 0.06 12.96
N SER A 73 -16.30 -0.64 13.96
CA SER A 73 -16.40 -0.09 15.31
C SER A 73 -15.01 0.06 15.95
N ARG A 74 -14.89 1.03 16.88
CA ARG A 74 -13.66 1.21 17.66
C ARG A 74 -13.27 -0.06 18.42
N GLN A 75 -14.24 -0.75 19.00
CA GLN A 75 -14.02 -2.01 19.71
C GLN A 75 -13.42 -3.08 18.80
N SER A 76 -13.97 -3.24 17.58
CA SER A 76 -13.43 -4.18 16.60
C SER A 76 -11.98 -3.85 16.21
N LEU A 77 -11.69 -2.55 16.01
CA LEU A 77 -10.32 -2.10 15.75
C LEU A 77 -9.39 -2.48 16.91
N TYR A 78 -9.75 -2.21 18.16
CA TYR A 78 -8.93 -2.57 19.33
C TYR A 78 -8.69 -4.08 19.43
N THR A 79 -9.73 -4.90 19.23
CA THR A 79 -9.60 -6.36 19.25
C THR A 79 -8.63 -6.84 18.17
N LYS A 80 -8.75 -6.32 16.95
CA LYS A 80 -7.86 -6.68 15.84
C LYS A 80 -6.43 -6.20 16.07
N MET A 81 -6.24 -4.97 16.55
CA MET A 81 -4.91 -4.47 16.92
C MET A 81 -4.24 -5.32 17.99
N ALA A 82 -5.00 -5.75 19.02
CA ALA A 82 -4.48 -6.65 20.05
C ALA A 82 -4.13 -8.04 19.48
N ALA A 83 -5.01 -8.60 18.65
CA ALA A 83 -4.79 -9.90 18.00
C ALA A 83 -3.52 -9.90 17.13
N TYR A 84 -3.25 -8.79 16.42
CA TYR A 84 -2.11 -8.65 15.52
C TYR A 84 -0.89 -7.96 16.14
N LYS A 85 -0.96 -7.58 17.43
CA LYS A 85 0.10 -6.86 18.16
C LYS A 85 0.53 -5.55 17.47
N LEU A 86 -0.43 -4.80 16.92
CA LEU A 86 -0.21 -3.50 16.30
C LEU A 86 -0.34 -2.39 17.35
N GLY A 87 0.65 -1.49 17.44
CA GLY A 87 0.79 -0.51 18.54
C GLY A 87 1.46 0.78 18.13
#